data_AF-A0A1W9QUW3-F1
#
_entry.id   AF-A0A1W9QUW3-F1
#
_cell.length_a   1.000
_cell.length_b   1.000
_cell.length_c   1.000
_cell.angle_alpha   90.00
_cell.angle_beta   90.00
_cell.angle_gamma   90.00
#
_symmetry.space_group_name_H-M   'P 1'
#
loop_
_entity.id
_entity.type
_entity.pdbx_description
1 polymer ?
#
loop_
_entity_poly.entity_id
_entity_poly.type
_entity_poly.pdbx_seq_one_letter_code
_entity_poly.pdbx_strand_id
1 'polypeptide(L)'
;MKIKLLIVALAGLIFAGCTNSGASLSPSTSYQEPTPQKEAIFHKTMKEVALSTRDNPKYNRMALETPEKKEWFKTLMYRLWDRQITRSQFISEGLAKYPTHQYEFAFIANGFQQRS
;
A
#
# COMPACT_ATOMS: atom_id res chain seq x y z
N MET A 1 -10.53 35.45 66.36
CA MET A 1 -11.69 34.76 65.74
C MET A 1 -11.18 33.87 64.62
N LYS A 2 -11.73 32.64 64.54
CA LYS A 2 -11.33 31.56 63.64
C LYS A 2 -12.02 31.73 62.29
N ILE A 3 -11.29 31.76 61.17
CA ILE A 3 -11.85 31.43 59.85
C ILE A 3 -10.87 30.50 59.12
N LYS A 4 -11.46 29.44 58.56
CA LYS A 4 -10.86 28.17 58.20
C LYS A 4 -10.36 28.18 56.74
N LEU A 5 -9.23 27.51 56.54
CA LEU A 5 -8.82 26.67 55.40
C LEU A 5 -9.73 26.65 54.17
N LEU A 6 -9.13 26.86 52.99
CA LEU A 6 -9.33 25.96 51.84
C LEU A 6 -8.03 25.84 51.03
N ILE A 7 -7.52 24.61 51.02
CA ILE A 7 -6.42 24.10 50.20
C ILE A 7 -6.99 23.82 48.82
N VAL A 8 -6.36 24.33 47.76
CA VAL A 8 -6.55 23.82 46.39
C VAL A 8 -5.19 23.34 45.91
N ALA A 9 -4.93 22.06 46.13
CA ALA A 9 -3.83 21.34 45.53
C ALA A 9 -4.24 21.00 44.08
N LEU A 10 -3.70 21.74 43.10
CA LEU A 10 -3.74 21.31 41.71
C LEU A 10 -2.63 20.27 41.51
N ALA A 11 -3.00 19.00 41.65
CA ALA A 11 -2.20 17.89 41.15
C ALA A 11 -2.20 17.96 39.61
N GLY A 12 -1.16 18.57 39.03
CA GLY A 12 -0.90 18.50 37.61
C GLY A 12 -0.46 17.08 37.25
N LEU A 13 -1.40 16.26 36.80
CA LEU A 13 -1.13 15.02 36.05
C LEU A 13 -0.47 15.41 34.72
N ILE A 14 0.85 15.51 34.72
CA ILE A 14 1.64 15.44 33.49
C ILE A 14 1.52 14.00 32.99
N PHE A 15 0.55 13.79 32.10
CA PHE A 15 0.57 12.65 31.20
C PHE A 15 1.86 12.78 30.37
N ALA A 16 2.89 12.04 30.77
CA ALA A 16 3.97 11.66 29.88
C ALA A 16 3.35 10.74 28.82
N GLY A 17 2.73 11.36 27.81
CA GLY A 17 2.41 10.69 26.57
C GLY A 17 3.74 10.33 25.94
N CYS A 18 4.14 9.06 26.04
CA CYS A 18 5.14 8.50 25.14
C CYS A 18 4.60 8.73 23.72
N THR A 19 5.06 9.80 23.07
CA THR A 19 5.10 9.86 21.62
C THR A 19 5.88 8.62 21.22
N ASN A 20 5.16 7.57 20.84
CA ASN A 20 5.73 6.58 19.97
C ASN A 20 6.11 7.38 18.73
N SER A 21 7.39 7.73 18.62
CA SER A 21 8.03 7.99 17.34
C SER A 21 7.87 6.70 16.56
N GLY A 22 6.66 6.48 16.02
CA GLY A 22 6.38 5.44 15.06
C GLY A 22 7.40 5.71 13.98
N ALA A 23 8.39 4.82 13.89
CA ALA A 23 9.36 4.85 12.83
C ALA A 23 8.55 5.03 11.55
N SER A 24 8.65 6.22 10.95
CA SER A 24 8.19 6.43 9.60
C SER A 24 8.97 5.42 8.81
N LEU A 25 8.35 4.29 8.49
CA LEU A 25 8.89 3.31 7.56
C LEU A 25 8.96 4.06 6.24
N SER A 26 10.09 4.76 6.03
CA SER A 26 10.43 5.31 4.74
C SER A 26 10.24 4.17 3.75
N PRO A 27 9.42 4.35 2.70
CA PRO A 27 9.22 3.33 1.68
C PRO A 27 10.59 2.80 1.27
N SER A 28 10.78 1.48 1.32
CA SER A 28 12.00 0.87 0.79
C SER A 28 12.11 1.29 -0.68
N THR A 29 13.03 2.21 -0.96
CA THR A 29 13.28 2.78 -2.29
C THR A 29 14.09 1.83 -3.18
N SER A 30 14.56 0.72 -2.63
CA SER A 30 15.31 -0.31 -3.35
C SER A 30 14.34 -1.30 -3.98
N TYR A 31 14.15 -1.19 -5.30
CA TYR A 31 13.60 -2.28 -6.10
C TYR A 31 14.56 -3.46 -6.05
N GLN A 32 14.05 -4.65 -5.74
CA GLN A 32 14.78 -5.90 -5.88
C GLN A 32 14.21 -6.64 -7.09
N GLU A 33 15.08 -6.98 -8.04
CA GLU A 33 14.70 -7.70 -9.25
C GLU A 33 14.32 -9.16 -8.92
N PRO A 34 13.32 -9.75 -9.59
CA PRO A 34 12.98 -11.16 -9.39
C PRO A 34 14.13 -12.10 -9.73
N THR A 35 14.30 -13.13 -8.91
CA THR A 35 15.00 -14.34 -9.36
C THR A 35 14.17 -15.06 -10.42
N PRO A 36 14.77 -15.89 -11.29
CA PRO A 36 14.03 -16.63 -12.31
C PRO A 36 12.86 -17.46 -11.73
N GLN A 37 13.05 -18.05 -10.55
CA GLN A 37 12.02 -18.81 -9.86
C GLN A 37 10.86 -17.91 -9.40
N LYS A 38 11.18 -16.75 -8.79
CA LYS A 38 10.15 -15.78 -8.38
C LYS A 38 9.41 -15.21 -9.59
N GLU A 39 10.11 -14.94 -10.69
CA GLU A 39 9.50 -14.42 -11.92
C GLU A 39 8.45 -15.40 -12.46
N ALA A 40 8.76 -16.70 -12.53
CA ALA A 40 7.81 -17.70 -13.01
C ALA A 40 6.54 -17.77 -12.15
N ILE A 41 6.68 -17.73 -10.81
CA ILE A 41 5.53 -17.73 -9.89
C ILE A 41 4.74 -16.43 -10.06
N PHE A 42 5.41 -15.29 -10.08
CA PHE A 42 4.79 -13.99 -10.28
C PHE A 42 3.99 -13.93 -11.58
N HIS A 43 4.55 -14.40 -12.70
CA HIS A 43 3.84 -14.42 -13.98
C HIS A 43 2.57 -15.28 -13.92
N LYS A 44 2.62 -16.42 -13.24
CA LYS A 44 1.44 -17.26 -13.02
C LYS A 44 0.38 -16.53 -12.21
N THR A 45 0.75 -15.95 -11.06
CA THR A 45 -0.20 -15.21 -10.21
C THR A 45 -0.76 -13.98 -10.93
N MET A 46 0.08 -13.21 -11.64
CA MET A 46 -0.34 -12.07 -12.44
C MET A 46 -1.37 -12.47 -13.51
N LYS A 47 -1.17 -13.61 -14.18
CA LYS A 47 -2.13 -14.15 -15.15
C LYS A 47 -3.48 -14.49 -14.49
N GLU A 48 -3.47 -15.11 -13.32
CA GLU A 48 -4.71 -15.42 -12.57
C GLU A 48 -5.46 -14.15 -12.13
N VAL A 49 -4.73 -13.13 -11.67
CA VAL A 49 -5.31 -11.81 -11.36
C VAL A 49 -5.91 -11.18 -12.62
N ALA A 50 -5.17 -11.18 -13.74
CA ALA A 50 -5.66 -10.65 -15.01
C ALA A 50 -6.92 -11.39 -15.52
N LEU A 51 -6.99 -12.71 -15.36
CA LEU A 51 -8.19 -13.47 -15.73
C LEU A 51 -9.40 -13.07 -14.87
N SER A 52 -9.18 -12.75 -13.59
CA SER A 52 -10.27 -12.32 -12.70
C SER A 52 -10.86 -10.95 -13.07
N THR A 53 -10.19 -10.15 -13.90
CA THR A 53 -10.72 -8.87 -14.38
C THR A 53 -11.70 -9.03 -15.53
N ARG A 54 -11.64 -10.15 -16.27
CA ARG A 54 -12.39 -10.34 -17.54
C ARG A 54 -13.90 -10.24 -17.35
N ASP A 55 -14.40 -10.81 -16.28
CA ASP A 55 -15.84 -10.93 -16.02
C ASP A 55 -16.32 -9.85 -15.03
N ASN A 56 -15.48 -8.84 -14.74
CA ASN A 56 -15.80 -7.75 -13.83
C ASN A 56 -16.29 -6.51 -14.60
N PRO A 57 -17.60 -6.16 -14.53
CA PRO A 57 -18.16 -5.04 -15.29
C PRO A 57 -17.68 -3.67 -14.79
N LYS A 58 -17.12 -3.59 -13.59
CA LYS A 58 -16.56 -2.35 -13.03
C LYS A 58 -15.10 -2.14 -13.40
N TYR A 59 -14.44 -3.16 -13.96
CA TYR A 59 -13.02 -3.08 -14.28
C TYR A 59 -12.81 -2.33 -15.60
N ASN A 60 -12.27 -1.13 -15.51
CA ASN A 60 -11.88 -0.33 -16.66
C ASN A 60 -10.40 -0.53 -16.98
N ARG A 61 -10.09 -1.17 -18.12
CA ARG A 61 -8.71 -1.48 -18.51
C ARG A 61 -7.86 -0.20 -18.61
N MET A 62 -6.73 -0.19 -17.93
CA MET A 62 -5.73 0.88 -18.06
C MET A 62 -5.04 0.86 -19.43
N ALA A 63 -4.80 2.05 -19.98
CA ALA A 63 -4.07 2.27 -21.23
C ALA A 63 -2.56 2.04 -21.05
N LEU A 64 -2.14 0.78 -21.25
CA LEU A 64 -0.77 0.27 -21.10
C LEU A 64 -0.21 -0.21 -22.45
N GLU A 65 -0.33 0.59 -23.52
CA GLU A 65 0.01 0.16 -24.87
C GLU A 65 1.52 0.14 -25.13
N THR A 66 2.24 1.10 -24.55
CA THR A 66 3.68 1.26 -24.79
C THR A 66 4.51 0.29 -23.94
N PRO A 67 5.67 -0.16 -24.44
CA PRO A 67 6.57 -1.03 -23.67
C PRO A 67 6.93 -0.47 -22.29
N GLU A 68 7.17 0.83 -22.19
CA GLU A 68 7.58 1.50 -20.96
C GLU A 68 6.44 1.51 -19.93
N LYS A 69 5.20 1.70 -20.37
CA LYS A 69 4.03 1.63 -19.50
C LYS A 69 3.79 0.21 -19.00
N LYS A 70 3.93 -0.79 -19.88
CA LYS A 70 3.80 -2.20 -19.51
C LYS A 70 4.85 -2.61 -18.50
N GLU A 71 6.10 -2.24 -18.74
CA GLU A 71 7.21 -2.58 -17.84
C GLU A 71 7.06 -1.90 -16.49
N TRP A 72 6.78 -0.59 -16.47
CA TRP A 72 6.47 0.13 -15.24
C TRP A 72 5.37 -0.55 -14.42
N PHE A 73 4.28 -0.95 -15.08
CA PHE A 73 3.16 -1.58 -14.39
C PHE A 73 3.52 -2.99 -13.89
N LYS A 74 4.27 -3.77 -14.69
CA LYS A 74 4.81 -5.08 -14.30
C LYS A 74 5.71 -4.97 -13.07
N THR A 75 6.63 -4.01 -13.05
CA THR A 75 7.50 -3.71 -11.91
C THR A 75 6.69 -3.33 -10.67
N LEU A 76 5.68 -2.46 -10.83
CA LEU A 76 4.84 -2.03 -9.72
C LEU A 76 4.02 -3.19 -9.12
N MET A 77 3.44 -4.05 -9.96
CA MET A 77 2.75 -5.27 -9.52
C MET A 77 3.70 -6.26 -8.85
N TYR A 78 4.91 -6.43 -9.38
CA TYR A 78 5.91 -7.30 -8.77
C TYR A 78 6.31 -6.82 -7.39
N ARG A 79 6.60 -5.52 -7.23
CA ARG A 79 6.92 -4.91 -5.93
C ARG A 79 5.81 -5.15 -4.92
N LEU A 80 4.55 -5.09 -5.33
CA LEU A 80 3.42 -5.40 -4.45
C LEU A 80 3.39 -6.90 -4.10
N TRP A 81 3.48 -7.78 -5.08
CA TRP A 81 3.41 -9.23 -4.90
C TRP A 81 4.55 -9.75 -4.01
N ASP A 82 5.77 -9.25 -4.20
CA ASP A 82 6.96 -9.60 -3.41
C ASP A 82 7.02 -8.84 -2.07
N ARG A 83 5.98 -8.05 -1.74
CA ARG A 83 5.85 -7.27 -0.49
C ARG A 83 6.94 -6.21 -0.29
N GLN A 84 7.60 -5.77 -1.36
CA GLN A 84 8.55 -4.65 -1.36
C GLN A 84 7.84 -3.31 -1.14
N ILE A 85 6.57 -3.22 -1.54
CA ILE A 85 5.68 -2.11 -1.22
C ILE A 85 4.38 -2.60 -0.59
N THR A 86 3.76 -1.72 0.19
CA THR A 86 2.43 -1.92 0.74
C THR A 86 1.36 -1.72 -0.33
N ARG A 87 0.15 -2.24 -0.06
CA ARG A 87 -1.06 -1.94 -0.83
C ARG A 87 -1.30 -0.44 -1.01
N SER A 88 -1.07 0.35 0.04
CA SER A 88 -1.28 1.80 0.01
C SER A 88 -0.31 2.49 -0.96
N GLN A 89 0.96 2.08 -0.96
CA GLN A 89 1.98 2.60 -1.87
C GLN A 89 1.69 2.19 -3.31
N PHE A 90 1.30 0.93 -3.55
CA PHE A 90 0.88 0.47 -4.88
C PHE A 90 -0.26 1.34 -5.45
N ILE A 91 -1.31 1.58 -4.65
CA ILE A 91 -2.44 2.41 -5.07
C ILE A 91 -2.00 3.85 -5.28
N SER A 92 -1.22 4.44 -4.37
CA SER A 92 -0.76 5.83 -4.47
C SER A 92 0.15 6.05 -5.69
N GLU A 93 1.14 5.18 -5.92
CA GLU A 93 2.03 5.24 -7.07
C GLU A 93 1.27 5.02 -8.39
N GLY A 94 0.30 4.10 -8.38
CA GLY A 94 -0.58 3.86 -9.52
C GLY A 94 -1.42 5.08 -9.87
N LEU A 95 -2.09 5.66 -8.87
CA LEU A 95 -2.96 6.83 -9.01
C LEU A 95 -2.19 8.09 -9.40
N ALA A 96 -0.92 8.23 -9.03
CA ALA A 96 -0.09 9.34 -9.49
C ALA A 96 0.03 9.38 -11.03
N LYS A 97 -0.01 8.21 -11.69
CA LYS A 97 0.09 8.10 -13.15
C LYS A 97 -1.27 7.89 -13.83
N TYR A 98 -2.22 7.30 -13.13
CA TYR A 98 -3.57 6.98 -13.62
C TYR A 98 -4.64 7.38 -12.59
N PRO A 99 -4.93 8.68 -12.42
CA PRO A 99 -5.73 9.21 -11.29
C PRO A 99 -7.17 8.70 -11.23
N THR A 100 -7.74 8.29 -12.36
CA THR A 100 -9.13 7.83 -12.46
C THR A 100 -9.31 6.33 -12.22
N HIS A 101 -8.23 5.59 -11.92
CA HIS A 101 -8.22 4.12 -11.88
C HIS A 101 -8.15 3.53 -10.47
N GLN A 102 -8.70 4.22 -9.47
CA GLN A 102 -8.65 3.79 -8.06
C GLN A 102 -9.23 2.40 -7.86
N TYR A 103 -10.34 2.09 -8.53
CA TYR A 103 -10.98 0.79 -8.43
C TYR A 103 -10.06 -0.32 -8.96
N GLU A 104 -9.42 -0.12 -10.11
CA GLU A 104 -8.53 -1.10 -10.73
C GLU A 104 -7.33 -1.40 -9.85
N PHE A 105 -6.65 -0.36 -9.34
CA PHE A 105 -5.51 -0.58 -8.44
C PHE A 105 -5.94 -1.29 -7.14
N ALA A 106 -7.09 -0.92 -6.57
CA ALA A 106 -7.62 -1.60 -5.39
C ALA A 106 -7.97 -3.08 -5.70
N PHE A 107 -8.56 -3.34 -6.86
CA PHE A 107 -8.95 -4.67 -7.32
C PHE A 107 -7.72 -5.57 -7.49
N ILE A 108 -6.71 -5.08 -8.22
CA ILE A 108 -5.47 -5.80 -8.50
C ILE A 108 -4.73 -6.10 -7.19
N ALA A 109 -4.64 -5.12 -6.29
CA ALA A 109 -3.98 -5.33 -5.01
C ALA A 109 -4.66 -6.40 -4.15
N ASN A 110 -5.99 -6.40 -4.11
CA ASN A 110 -6.76 -7.44 -3.42
C ASN A 110 -6.60 -8.81 -4.10
N GLY A 111 -6.52 -8.83 -5.43
CA GLY A 111 -6.31 -10.05 -6.22
C GLY A 111 -5.00 -10.76 -5.88
N PHE A 112 -3.92 -10.00 -5.70
CA PHE A 112 -2.62 -10.54 -5.26
C PHE A 112 -2.64 -11.02 -3.81
N GLN A 113 -3.31 -10.29 -2.90
CA GLN A 113 -3.41 -10.69 -1.49
C GLN A 113 -4.13 -12.05 -1.31
N GLN A 114 -5.07 -12.40 -2.19
CA GLN A 114 -5.78 -13.67 -2.14
C GLN A 114 -4.98 -14.87 -2.66
N ARG A 115 -3.85 -14.64 -3.34
CA ARG A 115 -3.08 -15.65 -4.11
C ARG A 115 -1.59 -15.69 -3.76
N SER A 116 -1.17 -14.95 -2.72
CA SER A 116 0.22 -14.85 -2.25
C SER A 116 0.39 -15.43 -0.86
#